data_AF-A0A3A8QID1-F1
#
_entry.id   AF-A0A3A8QID1-F1
#
_cell.length_a   1.000
_cell.length_b   1.000
_cell.length_c   1.000
_cell.angle_alpha   90.00
_cell.angle_beta   90.00
_cell.angle_gamma   90.00
#
_symmetry.space_group_name_H-M   'P 1'
#
loop_
_entity.id
_entity.type
_entity.pdbx_description
1 polymer ?
#
loop_
_entity_poly.entity_id
_entity_poly.type
_entity_poly.pdbx_seq_one_letter_code
_entity_poly.pdbx_strand_id
1 'polypeptide(L)'
;MKMLIGAAVTVATLLVGTEAAATNYTLWIHGRNGGSTQPGNYNDFSYWGPSTTAAGVNKKAVNWNGTQRVGAENYRIRNALDCFCTGTNSCYIAAHSAGDLQIGYALALYGGSTRQVKNAIPNSSGECGNAGTATQTGWNIKWVAVASGAGGGSELADHGDWAVSEPLVSDLVTTTARAMYNHNTTRNTWFYMFAASKGTAYSGILPGQDDEAVAYHSTGGVSGTGNGSYCNPGDWFCGGTLTTGTAACSDGRAKWSYHSVAWRDDSESVNHYANGNWGGIVGKVREYMVTYAY
;
A
#
# COMPACT_ATOMS: atom_id res chain seq x y z
N MET A 1 -75.35 21.94 23.55
CA MET A 1 -74.36 20.95 24.05
C MET A 1 -73.51 20.49 22.87
N LYS A 2 -72.21 20.77 22.97
CA LYS A 2 -71.03 20.11 22.38
C LYS A 2 -70.98 19.80 20.87
N MET A 3 -70.23 20.66 20.17
CA MET A 3 -69.28 20.31 19.11
C MET A 3 -68.40 19.09 19.47
N LEU A 4 -67.89 18.38 18.46
CA LEU A 4 -66.46 18.04 18.24
C LEU A 4 -66.37 17.05 17.05
N ILE A 5 -65.99 17.51 15.86
CA ILE A 5 -64.62 17.51 15.27
C ILE A 5 -64.17 16.11 14.81
N GLY A 6 -63.98 16.00 13.49
CA GLY A 6 -63.51 14.81 12.79
C GLY A 6 -62.04 14.49 13.05
N ALA A 7 -61.72 13.19 12.99
CA ALA A 7 -60.37 12.67 13.10
C ALA A 7 -59.71 12.70 11.72
N ALA A 8 -58.74 13.59 11.55
CA ALA A 8 -57.76 13.51 10.47
C ALA A 8 -56.69 12.47 10.87
N VAL A 9 -56.57 11.39 10.11
CA VAL A 9 -55.50 10.41 10.25
C VAL A 9 -54.29 10.91 9.48
N THR A 10 -53.32 11.49 10.19
CA THR A 10 -52.01 11.85 9.62
C THR A 10 -51.14 10.60 9.57
N VAL A 11 -50.91 10.08 8.36
CA VAL A 11 -49.91 9.03 8.12
C VAL A 11 -48.52 9.68 8.18
N ALA A 12 -47.83 9.51 9.30
CA ALA A 12 -46.42 9.84 9.41
C ALA A 12 -45.59 8.72 8.78
N THR A 13 -45.15 8.92 7.53
CA THR A 13 -44.09 8.11 6.93
C THR A 13 -42.79 8.38 7.70
N LEU A 14 -42.44 7.46 8.61
CA LEU A 14 -41.11 7.37 9.19
C LEU A 14 -40.12 7.08 8.06
N LEU A 15 -39.42 8.13 7.60
CA LEU A 15 -38.17 8.00 6.86
C LEU A 15 -37.14 7.39 7.83
N VAL A 16 -37.09 6.07 7.89
CA VAL A 16 -35.96 5.35 8.48
C VAL A 16 -34.79 5.57 7.52
N GLY A 17 -34.05 6.66 7.72
CA GLY A 17 -32.76 6.82 7.07
C GLY A 17 -31.88 5.65 7.50
N THR A 18 -31.41 4.86 6.55
CA THR A 18 -30.34 3.90 6.81
C THR A 18 -29.15 4.69 7.32
N GLU A 19 -28.82 4.56 8.60
CA GLU A 19 -27.61 5.16 9.14
C GLU A 19 -26.42 4.58 8.36
N ALA A 20 -25.67 5.44 7.68
CA ALA A 20 -24.48 5.04 6.95
C ALA A 20 -23.40 4.62 7.97
N ALA A 21 -23.41 3.35 8.34
CA ALA A 21 -22.46 2.79 9.28
C ALA A 21 -21.02 2.89 8.73
N ALA A 22 -20.09 3.29 9.58
CA ALA A 22 -18.67 3.33 9.26
C ALA A 22 -18.18 1.92 8.87
N THR A 23 -17.65 1.77 7.65
CA THR A 23 -17.14 0.50 7.16
C THR A 23 -15.62 0.53 7.05
N ASN A 24 -14.94 -0.47 7.62
CA ASN A 24 -13.52 -0.66 7.43
C ASN A 24 -13.25 -1.50 6.18
N TYR A 25 -12.26 -1.10 5.39
CA TYR A 25 -11.79 -1.83 4.20
C TYR A 25 -10.32 -2.17 4.32
N THR A 26 -9.92 -3.26 3.66
CA THR A 26 -8.52 -3.59 3.41
C THR A 26 -8.21 -3.48 1.93
N LEU A 27 -7.29 -2.58 1.58
CA LEU A 27 -6.91 -2.32 0.20
C LEU A 27 -5.56 -2.95 -0.08
N TRP A 28 -5.49 -3.78 -1.12
CA TRP A 28 -4.28 -4.52 -1.50
C TRP A 28 -3.71 -3.99 -2.81
N ILE A 29 -2.63 -3.20 -2.72
CA ILE A 29 -1.96 -2.54 -3.86
C ILE A 29 -0.77 -3.37 -4.33
N HIS A 30 -0.85 -3.92 -5.54
CA HIS A 30 0.19 -4.81 -6.04
C HIS A 30 1.42 -4.04 -6.54
N GLY A 31 2.53 -4.75 -6.72
CA GLY A 31 3.74 -4.21 -7.33
C GLY A 31 3.84 -4.55 -8.81
N ARG A 32 5.08 -4.59 -9.32
CA ARG A 32 5.34 -4.93 -10.72
C ARG A 32 4.69 -6.27 -11.10
N ASN A 33 4.06 -6.34 -12.27
CA ASN A 33 3.53 -7.58 -12.84
C ASN A 33 3.57 -7.52 -14.38
N GLY A 34 3.29 -8.65 -15.04
CA GLY A 34 3.19 -8.71 -16.51
C GLY A 34 1.87 -8.21 -17.10
N GLY A 35 1.11 -7.37 -16.40
CA GLY A 35 -0.17 -6.83 -16.89
C GLY A 35 -1.35 -7.82 -16.86
N SER A 36 -1.27 -8.89 -16.08
CA SER A 36 -2.33 -9.92 -15.98
C SER A 36 -3.50 -9.54 -15.07
N THR A 37 -3.35 -8.49 -14.27
CA THR A 37 -4.42 -7.97 -13.41
C THR A 37 -5.41 -7.13 -14.20
N GLN A 38 -6.60 -6.95 -13.65
CA GLN A 38 -7.71 -6.18 -14.20
C GLN A 38 -7.88 -4.89 -13.38
N PRO A 39 -7.27 -3.77 -13.80
CA PRO A 39 -7.48 -2.48 -13.17
C PRO A 39 -8.96 -2.09 -13.11
N GLY A 40 -9.41 -1.59 -11.95
CA GLY A 40 -10.80 -1.21 -11.70
C GLY A 40 -11.71 -2.36 -11.22
N ASN A 41 -11.31 -3.61 -11.43
CA ASN A 41 -11.96 -4.76 -10.81
C ASN A 41 -11.39 -5.02 -9.41
N TYR A 42 -12.03 -4.44 -8.38
CA TYR A 42 -11.57 -4.57 -6.99
C TYR A 42 -11.74 -5.97 -6.37
N ASN A 43 -12.28 -6.94 -7.12
CA ASN A 43 -12.36 -8.35 -6.71
C ASN A 43 -11.35 -9.23 -7.46
N ASP A 44 -10.54 -8.67 -8.36
CA ASP A 44 -9.49 -9.41 -9.04
C ASP A 44 -8.23 -9.54 -8.16
N PHE A 45 -8.14 -10.66 -7.45
CA PHE A 45 -6.99 -11.00 -6.63
C PHE A 45 -5.92 -11.84 -7.37
N SER A 46 -5.94 -11.89 -8.71
CA SER A 46 -5.02 -12.74 -9.50
C SER A 46 -3.54 -12.53 -9.21
N TYR A 47 -3.11 -11.31 -8.84
CA TYR A 47 -1.74 -11.05 -8.39
C TYR A 47 -1.40 -11.75 -7.07
N TRP A 48 -2.37 -11.77 -6.16
CA TRP A 48 -2.18 -12.14 -4.76
C TRP A 48 -2.39 -13.63 -4.55
N GLY A 49 -3.54 -14.14 -4.96
CA GLY A 49 -3.95 -15.54 -4.84
C GLY A 49 -5.45 -15.70 -4.69
N PRO A 50 -5.94 -16.86 -4.19
CA PRO A 50 -7.37 -17.13 -4.12
C PRO A 50 -8.12 -16.03 -3.37
N SER A 51 -9.16 -15.48 -3.99
CA SER A 51 -9.98 -14.40 -3.42
C SER A 51 -10.79 -14.86 -2.19
N THR A 52 -10.89 -16.16 -1.95
CA THR A 52 -11.53 -16.74 -0.75
C THR A 52 -10.61 -16.71 0.47
N THR A 53 -9.29 -16.60 0.31
CA THR A 53 -8.33 -16.56 1.42
C THR A 53 -8.52 -15.29 2.25
N ALA A 54 -8.55 -15.43 3.58
CA ALA A 54 -8.67 -14.29 4.48
C ALA A 54 -7.45 -13.35 4.34
N ALA A 55 -7.71 -12.05 4.20
CA ALA A 55 -6.67 -11.03 3.99
C ALA A 55 -7.10 -9.66 4.56
N GLY A 56 -7.84 -9.69 5.68
CA GLY A 56 -8.42 -8.53 6.33
C GLY A 56 -9.89 -8.26 5.98
N VAL A 57 -10.49 -7.29 6.66
CA VAL A 57 -11.91 -6.92 6.55
C VAL A 57 -12.25 -6.29 5.19
N ASN A 58 -13.41 -6.65 4.62
CA ASN A 58 -13.97 -6.12 3.36
C ASN A 58 -12.92 -5.92 2.25
N LYS A 59 -12.07 -6.92 2.02
CA LYS A 59 -10.88 -6.77 1.16
C LYS A 59 -11.19 -6.35 -0.28
N LYS A 60 -10.30 -5.52 -0.83
CA LYS A 60 -10.32 -5.02 -2.22
C LYS A 60 -8.93 -5.08 -2.83
N ALA A 61 -8.83 -5.60 -4.06
CA ALA A 61 -7.60 -5.63 -4.84
C ALA A 61 -7.46 -4.34 -5.66
N VAL A 62 -6.45 -3.52 -5.33
CA VAL A 62 -6.19 -2.25 -6.00
C VAL A 62 -5.19 -2.48 -7.13
N ASN A 63 -5.73 -2.77 -8.31
CA ASN A 63 -4.96 -3.12 -9.49
C ASN A 63 -4.64 -1.91 -10.38
N TRP A 64 -3.45 -1.93 -10.96
CA TRP A 64 -2.93 -0.94 -11.90
C TRP A 64 -2.06 -1.61 -12.97
N ASN A 65 -1.67 -0.87 -14.02
CA ASN A 65 -0.76 -1.43 -15.02
C ASN A 65 0.67 -1.48 -14.46
N GLY A 66 1.05 -2.62 -13.88
CA GLY A 66 2.32 -2.85 -13.20
C GLY A 66 3.58 -2.83 -14.07
N THR A 67 3.51 -2.34 -15.31
CA THR A 67 4.67 -2.07 -16.18
C THR A 67 4.81 -0.58 -16.54
N GLN A 68 3.83 0.25 -16.17
CA GLN A 68 3.76 1.66 -16.54
C GLN A 68 4.29 2.58 -15.44
N ARG A 69 4.46 3.86 -15.78
CA ARG A 69 4.91 4.89 -14.84
C ARG A 69 3.98 5.01 -13.65
N VAL A 70 4.55 5.16 -12.45
CA VAL A 70 3.80 5.36 -11.20
C VAL A 70 2.88 6.56 -11.33
N GLY A 71 3.39 7.71 -11.79
CA GLY A 71 2.59 8.93 -11.94
C GLY A 71 1.43 8.79 -12.92
N ALA A 72 1.59 8.00 -13.99
CA ALA A 72 0.55 7.78 -15.01
C ALA A 72 -0.57 6.86 -14.50
N GLU A 73 -0.24 5.89 -13.65
CA GLU A 73 -1.20 4.91 -13.14
C GLU A 73 -1.74 5.24 -11.73
N ASN A 74 -1.15 6.21 -11.03
CA ASN A 74 -1.51 6.52 -9.64
C ASN A 74 -2.99 6.91 -9.45
N TYR A 75 -3.64 7.43 -10.50
CA TYR A 75 -5.08 7.72 -10.44
C TYR A 75 -5.91 6.48 -10.06
N ARG A 76 -5.46 5.26 -10.37
CA ARG A 76 -6.16 4.03 -9.99
C ARG A 76 -6.11 3.76 -8.49
N ILE A 77 -4.98 4.08 -7.88
CA ILE A 77 -4.80 4.05 -6.42
C ILE A 77 -5.71 5.09 -5.79
N ARG A 78 -5.71 6.32 -6.33
CA ARG A 78 -6.56 7.41 -5.85
C ARG A 78 -8.04 7.08 -6.00
N ASN A 79 -8.47 6.46 -7.10
CA ASN A 79 -9.86 6.04 -7.31
C ASN A 79 -10.29 5.02 -6.23
N ALA A 80 -9.42 4.07 -5.88
CA ALA A 80 -9.69 3.10 -4.83
C ALA A 80 -9.79 3.78 -3.45
N LEU A 81 -8.85 4.67 -3.14
CA LEU A 81 -8.84 5.41 -1.90
C LEU A 81 -10.06 6.34 -1.78
N ASP A 82 -10.44 7.01 -2.87
CA ASP A 82 -11.65 7.84 -2.92
C ASP A 82 -12.89 6.98 -2.66
N CYS A 83 -12.95 5.82 -3.30
CA CYS A 83 -14.09 4.91 -3.18
C CYS A 83 -14.29 4.38 -1.75
N PHE A 84 -13.22 3.91 -1.12
CA PHE A 84 -13.31 3.09 0.08
C PHE A 84 -12.82 3.79 1.35
N CYS A 85 -12.13 4.92 1.24
CA CYS A 85 -11.47 5.58 2.38
C CYS A 85 -11.99 7.01 2.59
N THR A 86 -13.24 7.29 2.21
CA THR A 86 -13.90 8.59 2.42
C THR A 86 -15.22 8.45 3.15
N GLY A 87 -15.76 9.57 3.63
CA GLY A 87 -16.96 9.64 4.46
C GLY A 87 -16.72 8.98 5.81
N THR A 88 -17.62 8.08 6.18
CA THR A 88 -17.50 7.28 7.41
C THR A 88 -16.61 6.04 7.23
N ASN A 89 -16.16 5.75 6.00
CA ASN A 89 -15.32 4.58 5.75
C ASN A 89 -13.86 4.84 6.14
N SER A 90 -13.14 3.79 6.53
CA SER A 90 -11.71 3.84 6.84
C SER A 90 -10.98 2.66 6.21
N CYS A 91 -9.69 2.84 5.92
CA CYS A 91 -8.89 1.84 5.24
C CYS A 91 -7.64 1.43 6.01
N TYR A 92 -7.37 0.14 5.95
CA TYR A 92 -6.04 -0.43 6.14
C TYR A 92 -5.47 -0.77 4.77
N ILE A 93 -4.19 -0.51 4.55
CA ILE A 93 -3.60 -0.70 3.23
C ILE A 93 -2.49 -1.74 3.35
N ALA A 94 -2.52 -2.72 2.46
CA ALA A 94 -1.40 -3.59 2.19
C ALA A 94 -0.80 -3.19 0.83
N ALA A 95 0.51 -3.07 0.76
CA ALA A 95 1.24 -2.83 -0.47
C ALA A 95 2.34 -3.88 -0.64
N HIS A 96 2.69 -4.19 -1.87
CA HIS A 96 3.80 -5.10 -2.17
C HIS A 96 4.72 -4.49 -3.22
N SER A 97 6.04 -4.61 -3.04
CA SER A 97 7.02 -4.23 -4.07
C SER A 97 6.80 -2.78 -4.54
N ALA A 98 6.67 -2.53 -5.85
CA ALA A 98 6.37 -1.21 -6.42
C ALA A 98 5.03 -0.59 -5.96
N GLY A 99 4.13 -1.37 -5.35
CA GLY A 99 2.90 -0.86 -4.75
C GLY A 99 3.17 0.10 -3.58
N ASP A 100 4.33 -0.03 -2.92
CA ASP A 100 4.80 0.89 -1.89
C ASP A 100 5.05 2.30 -2.47
N LEU A 101 5.75 2.35 -3.60
CA LEU A 101 6.02 3.59 -4.31
C LEU A 101 4.71 4.27 -4.76
N GLN A 102 3.73 3.48 -5.21
CA GLN A 102 2.39 3.95 -5.57
C GLN A 102 1.64 4.61 -4.40
N ILE A 103 1.56 3.95 -3.24
CA ILE A 103 0.83 4.52 -2.08
C ILE A 103 1.59 5.72 -1.48
N GLY A 104 2.92 5.64 -1.36
CA GLY A 104 3.73 6.77 -0.89
C GLY A 104 3.54 8.01 -1.77
N TYR A 105 3.59 7.85 -3.09
CA TYR A 105 3.32 8.91 -4.07
C TYR A 105 1.92 9.51 -3.91
N ALA A 106 0.90 8.65 -3.76
CA ALA A 106 -0.48 9.09 -3.57
C ALA A 106 -0.64 9.96 -2.31
N LEU A 107 -0.08 9.53 -1.17
CA LEU A 107 -0.20 10.24 0.11
C LEU A 107 0.57 11.55 0.12
N ALA A 108 1.81 11.54 -0.38
CA ALA A 108 2.64 12.73 -0.37
C ALA A 108 2.06 13.85 -1.24
N LEU A 109 1.67 13.53 -2.48
CA LEU A 109 1.25 14.53 -3.46
C LEU A 109 -0.24 14.85 -3.41
N TYR A 110 -1.09 13.88 -3.07
CA TYR A 110 -2.55 14.03 -3.13
C TYR A 110 -3.26 13.78 -1.80
N GLY A 111 -2.55 13.34 -0.76
CA GLY A 111 -3.16 13.06 0.55
C GLY A 111 -3.69 14.30 1.27
N GLY A 112 -3.32 15.51 0.82
CA GLY A 112 -3.85 16.79 1.32
C GLY A 112 -4.97 17.39 0.47
N SER A 113 -5.38 16.74 -0.62
CA SER A 113 -6.40 17.27 -1.54
C SER A 113 -7.81 17.17 -0.97
N THR A 114 -8.65 18.16 -1.26
CA THR A 114 -10.11 18.05 -1.09
C THR A 114 -10.68 17.04 -2.08
N ARG A 115 -11.56 16.16 -1.61
CA ARG A 115 -12.21 15.12 -2.42
C ARG A 115 -13.68 14.96 -2.07
N GLN A 116 -14.47 14.51 -3.03
CA GLN A 116 -15.87 14.16 -2.83
C GLN A 116 -15.98 12.85 -2.03
N VAL A 117 -16.90 12.80 -1.07
CA VAL A 117 -17.23 11.55 -0.37
C VAL A 117 -17.93 10.60 -1.34
N LYS A 118 -17.44 9.37 -1.43
CA LYS A 118 -17.92 8.36 -2.39
C LYS A 118 -18.84 7.32 -1.74
N ASN A 119 -19.67 6.68 -2.56
CA ASN A 119 -20.67 5.71 -2.14
C ASN A 119 -20.13 4.27 -1.97
N ALA A 120 -18.82 4.05 -2.13
CA ALA A 120 -18.18 2.73 -2.10
C ALA A 120 -18.71 1.72 -3.15
N ILE A 121 -19.36 2.18 -4.22
CA ILE A 121 -19.89 1.33 -5.30
C ILE A 121 -19.13 1.64 -6.60
N PRO A 122 -18.13 0.82 -6.98
CA PRO A 122 -17.32 1.04 -8.17
C PRO A 122 -18.10 0.70 -9.43
N ASN A 123 -17.93 1.53 -10.46
CA ASN A 123 -18.30 1.19 -11.82
C ASN A 123 -17.25 0.24 -12.45
N SER A 124 -17.45 -0.15 -13.72
CA SER A 124 -16.53 -1.01 -14.46
C SER A 124 -15.12 -0.44 -14.64
N SER A 125 -14.95 0.87 -14.49
CA SER A 125 -13.65 1.55 -14.57
C SER A 125 -12.98 1.70 -13.18
N GLY A 126 -13.61 1.20 -12.12
CA GLY A 126 -13.13 1.34 -10.74
C GLY A 126 -13.43 2.69 -10.09
N GLU A 127 -14.26 3.53 -10.70
CA GLU A 127 -14.63 4.83 -10.13
C GLU A 127 -15.94 4.73 -9.37
N CYS A 128 -15.99 5.37 -8.20
CA CYS A 128 -17.19 5.37 -7.36
C CYS A 128 -17.96 6.67 -7.49
N GLY A 129 -19.29 6.55 -7.44
CA GLY A 129 -20.22 7.66 -7.46
C GLY A 129 -20.12 8.49 -6.19
N ASN A 130 -20.50 9.76 -6.26
CA ASN A 130 -20.59 10.60 -5.06
C ASN A 130 -21.74 10.09 -4.18
N ALA A 131 -21.50 9.99 -2.86
CA ALA A 131 -22.56 9.65 -1.90
C ALA A 131 -23.52 10.82 -1.63
N GLY A 132 -23.16 12.04 -2.08
CA GLY A 132 -23.89 13.28 -1.89
C GLY A 132 -23.03 14.46 -2.34
N THR A 133 -23.15 15.59 -1.66
CA THR A 133 -22.34 16.81 -1.92
C THR A 133 -21.20 17.02 -0.93
N ALA A 134 -21.10 16.15 0.09
CA ALA A 134 -20.10 16.27 1.13
C ALA A 134 -18.68 16.04 0.58
N THR A 135 -17.73 16.81 1.11
CA THR A 135 -16.31 16.70 0.79
C THR A 135 -15.50 16.49 2.07
N GLN A 136 -14.29 15.97 1.90
CA GLN A 136 -13.29 15.89 2.96
C GLN A 136 -11.89 16.19 2.41
N THR A 137 -10.95 16.50 3.29
CA THR A 137 -9.53 16.59 2.96
C THR A 137 -8.89 15.22 3.19
N GLY A 138 -8.18 14.69 2.19
CA GLY A 138 -7.42 13.45 2.35
C GLY A 138 -8.29 12.20 2.49
N TRP A 139 -7.67 11.10 2.87
CA TRP A 139 -8.32 9.80 3.03
C TRP A 139 -8.24 9.34 4.49
N ASN A 140 -9.24 8.59 4.91
CA ASN A 140 -9.29 7.97 6.23
C ASN A 140 -8.46 6.68 6.19
N ILE A 141 -7.15 6.80 6.43
CA ILE A 141 -6.22 5.66 6.42
C ILE A 141 -5.72 5.45 7.84
N LYS A 142 -5.86 4.21 8.33
CA LYS A 142 -5.40 3.83 9.67
C LYS A 142 -3.91 3.54 9.69
N TRP A 143 -3.43 2.77 8.70
CA TRP A 143 -2.00 2.48 8.47
C TRP A 143 -1.80 1.75 7.14
N VAL A 144 -0.53 1.67 6.72
CA VAL A 144 -0.05 0.90 5.57
C VAL A 144 0.88 -0.20 6.07
N ALA A 145 0.70 -1.44 5.62
CA ALA A 145 1.64 -2.54 5.79
C ALA A 145 2.26 -2.88 4.45
N VAL A 146 3.59 -2.99 4.40
CA VAL A 146 4.33 -3.06 3.14
C VAL A 146 5.17 -4.33 3.11
N ALA A 147 4.85 -5.22 2.17
CA ALA A 147 5.60 -6.43 1.88
C ALA A 147 6.74 -6.07 0.90
N SER A 148 7.99 -6.09 1.37
CA SER A 148 9.19 -5.77 0.59
C SER A 148 9.02 -4.56 -0.34
N GLY A 149 8.76 -3.41 0.27
CA GLY A 149 8.43 -2.18 -0.45
C GLY A 149 9.61 -1.61 -1.24
N ALA A 150 9.35 -1.23 -2.49
CA ALA A 150 10.31 -0.52 -3.33
C ALA A 150 10.08 1.00 -3.30
N GLY A 151 9.58 1.56 -2.19
CA GLY A 151 9.34 3.00 -2.04
C GLY A 151 10.61 3.84 -2.20
N GLY A 152 11.79 3.27 -1.90
CA GLY A 152 13.11 3.88 -2.13
C GLY A 152 13.79 3.46 -3.43
N GLY A 153 13.07 2.76 -4.30
CA GLY A 153 13.60 2.12 -5.50
C GLY A 153 14.27 0.77 -5.23
N SER A 154 14.95 0.25 -6.24
CA SER A 154 15.74 -0.97 -6.18
C SER A 154 16.98 -0.83 -7.06
N GLU A 155 18.14 -1.24 -6.55
CA GLU A 155 19.40 -1.20 -7.27
C GLU A 155 19.41 -2.13 -8.49
N LEU A 156 18.48 -3.08 -8.57
CA LEU A 156 18.26 -3.84 -9.79
C LEU A 156 17.88 -2.94 -10.98
N ALA A 157 17.08 -1.90 -10.72
CA ALA A 157 16.73 -0.91 -11.73
C ALA A 157 17.92 0.01 -12.08
N ASP A 158 18.93 0.12 -11.22
CA ASP A 158 20.12 0.95 -11.45
C ASP A 158 21.13 0.28 -12.41
N HIS A 159 21.09 -1.04 -12.57
CA HIS A 159 22.16 -1.83 -13.23
C HIS A 159 21.75 -2.63 -14.48
N GLY A 160 20.52 -2.54 -14.96
CA GLY A 160 20.02 -3.40 -16.05
C GLY A 160 19.80 -2.74 -17.41
N ASP A 161 20.18 -3.41 -18.51
CA ASP A 161 19.69 -3.10 -19.87
C ASP A 161 18.16 -3.32 -20.03
N TRP A 162 17.54 -4.08 -19.12
CA TRP A 162 16.08 -4.20 -19.00
C TRP A 162 15.43 -2.99 -18.30
N ALA A 163 16.23 -2.13 -17.66
CA ALA A 163 15.77 -0.92 -16.98
C ALA A 163 15.31 0.20 -17.92
N VAL A 164 15.58 0.06 -19.23
CA VAL A 164 15.21 1.05 -20.25
C VAL A 164 14.03 0.62 -21.15
N SER A 165 13.58 -0.64 -21.11
CA SER A 165 12.48 -1.12 -21.97
C SER A 165 11.09 -1.05 -21.33
N GLU A 166 11.01 -1.01 -20.00
CA GLU A 166 9.75 -0.96 -19.25
C GLU A 166 9.64 0.36 -18.46
N PRO A 167 8.60 1.19 -18.68
CA PRO A 167 8.48 2.51 -18.04
C PRO A 167 8.58 2.49 -16.50
N LEU A 168 8.01 1.47 -15.85
CA LEU A 168 8.07 1.35 -14.38
C LEU A 168 9.50 1.25 -13.87
N VAL A 169 10.40 0.54 -14.56
CA VAL A 169 11.74 0.26 -14.02
C VAL A 169 12.54 1.56 -13.85
N SER A 170 12.41 2.48 -14.78
CA SER A 170 13.03 3.80 -14.64
C SER A 170 12.44 4.68 -13.53
N ASP A 171 11.21 4.41 -13.05
CA ASP A 171 10.68 5.01 -11.80
C ASP A 171 11.25 4.31 -10.55
N LEU A 172 11.63 3.02 -10.66
CA LEU A 172 12.21 2.22 -9.59
C LEU A 172 13.73 2.42 -9.41
N VAL A 173 14.40 3.11 -10.33
CA VAL A 173 15.78 3.60 -10.13
C VAL A 173 15.83 4.33 -8.79
N THR A 174 16.81 4.02 -7.94
CA THR A 174 16.80 4.46 -6.54
C THR A 174 16.80 5.98 -6.39
N THR A 175 17.52 6.67 -7.26
CA THR A 175 17.55 8.13 -7.32
C THR A 175 16.22 8.70 -7.81
N THR A 176 15.61 8.10 -8.83
CA THR A 176 14.28 8.52 -9.34
C THR A 176 13.22 8.32 -8.27
N ALA A 177 13.07 7.11 -7.73
CA ALA A 177 12.08 6.76 -6.72
C ALA A 177 12.11 7.71 -5.51
N ARG A 178 13.32 8.01 -5.02
CA ARG A 178 13.55 8.95 -3.90
C ARG A 178 13.24 10.41 -4.24
N ALA A 179 13.28 10.77 -5.53
CA ALA A 179 12.93 12.10 -6.00
C ALA A 179 11.45 12.25 -6.37
N MET A 180 10.70 11.15 -6.55
CA MET A 180 9.29 11.21 -6.99
C MET A 180 8.37 11.88 -5.98
N TYR A 181 8.68 11.78 -4.68
CA TYR A 181 7.96 12.45 -3.60
C TYR A 181 8.82 12.56 -2.35
N ASN A 182 8.39 13.37 -1.39
CA ASN A 182 9.04 13.43 -0.08
C ASN A 182 8.47 12.36 0.85
N HIS A 183 9.24 11.30 1.11
CA HIS A 183 8.87 10.15 1.95
C HIS A 183 8.53 10.50 3.40
N ASN A 184 8.93 11.68 3.89
CA ASN A 184 8.55 12.16 5.21
C ASN A 184 7.17 12.83 5.25
N THR A 185 6.50 12.99 4.10
CA THR A 185 5.25 13.76 3.96
C THR A 185 4.04 12.90 3.60
N THR A 186 3.99 11.66 4.09
CA THR A 186 2.89 10.70 3.88
C THR A 186 1.67 10.96 4.80
N ARG A 187 1.38 12.23 5.10
CA ARG A 187 0.23 12.68 5.91
C ARG A 187 0.12 12.02 7.27
N ASN A 188 1.27 11.81 7.92
CA ASN A 188 1.37 11.18 9.24
C ASN A 188 0.77 9.76 9.29
N THR A 189 0.66 9.08 8.14
CA THR A 189 0.21 7.70 8.04
C THR A 189 1.39 6.79 8.33
N TRP A 190 1.23 5.85 9.26
CA TRP A 190 2.27 4.86 9.57
C TRP A 190 2.42 3.80 8.48
N PHE A 191 3.66 3.56 8.07
CA PHE A 191 4.11 2.50 7.19
C PHE A 191 4.83 1.43 8.02
N TYR A 192 4.22 0.26 8.11
CA TYR A 192 4.76 -0.93 8.74
C TYR A 192 5.44 -1.80 7.70
N MET A 193 6.77 -1.75 7.71
CA MET A 193 7.63 -2.35 6.72
C MET A 193 7.96 -3.80 7.09
N PHE A 194 7.83 -4.71 6.13
CA PHE A 194 8.18 -6.12 6.24
C PHE A 194 9.32 -6.40 5.26
N ALA A 195 10.50 -6.69 5.79
CA ALA A 195 11.72 -6.89 5.01
C ALA A 195 12.05 -8.39 4.91
N ALA A 196 11.97 -8.94 3.70
CA ALA A 196 12.42 -10.29 3.36
C ALA A 196 13.89 -10.30 2.91
N SER A 197 14.58 -11.43 3.07
CA SER A 197 16.02 -11.56 2.80
C SER A 197 16.45 -12.86 2.12
N LYS A 198 15.52 -13.62 1.53
CA LYS A 198 15.89 -14.79 0.73
C LYS A 198 16.34 -14.36 -0.67
N GLY A 199 17.55 -13.81 -0.74
CA GLY A 199 18.28 -13.49 -1.95
C GLY A 199 18.85 -14.75 -2.63
N THR A 200 18.97 -14.73 -3.96
CA THR A 200 19.65 -15.78 -4.74
C THR A 200 20.57 -15.18 -5.80
N ALA A 201 20.15 -15.10 -7.06
CA ALA A 201 21.02 -14.78 -8.20
C ALA A 201 21.33 -13.28 -8.35
N TYR A 202 20.37 -12.42 -7.98
CA TYR A 202 20.49 -10.96 -8.15
C TYR A 202 21.14 -10.23 -6.96
N SER A 203 21.36 -10.94 -5.85
CA SER A 203 21.95 -10.39 -4.62
C SER A 203 23.37 -9.88 -4.78
N GLY A 204 24.09 -10.28 -5.84
CA GLY A 204 25.41 -9.71 -6.16
C GLY A 204 25.37 -8.26 -6.65
N ILE A 205 24.19 -7.73 -7.00
CA ILE A 205 23.97 -6.36 -7.47
C ILE A 205 23.29 -5.51 -6.37
N LEU A 206 22.58 -6.15 -5.45
CA LEU A 206 21.84 -5.49 -4.39
C LEU A 206 22.74 -5.25 -3.15
N PRO A 207 22.63 -4.07 -2.50
CA PRO A 207 23.47 -3.73 -1.37
C PRO A 207 22.97 -4.36 -0.06
N GLY A 208 23.77 -5.23 0.53
CA GLY A 208 23.42 -5.92 1.78
C GLY A 208 22.44 -7.06 1.55
N GLN A 209 21.52 -7.30 2.48
CA GLN A 209 20.52 -8.36 2.35
C GLN A 209 19.28 -7.87 1.58
N ASP A 210 18.74 -8.79 0.81
CA ASP A 210 17.64 -8.55 -0.13
C ASP A 210 16.82 -9.82 -0.36
N ASP A 211 15.65 -9.68 -0.98
CA ASP A 211 14.75 -10.79 -1.29
C ASP A 211 14.74 -11.20 -2.77
N GLU A 212 15.85 -10.98 -3.48
CA GLU A 212 16.08 -11.06 -4.93
C GLU A 212 15.59 -9.86 -5.74
N ALA A 213 14.81 -8.95 -5.14
CA ALA A 213 14.23 -7.83 -5.87
C ALA A 213 14.49 -6.48 -5.20
N VAL A 214 14.49 -6.42 -3.87
CA VAL A 214 14.60 -5.16 -3.14
C VAL A 214 15.46 -5.33 -1.89
N ALA A 215 16.48 -4.48 -1.75
CA ALA A 215 17.38 -4.50 -0.60
C ALA A 215 16.76 -3.87 0.66
N TYR A 216 17.30 -4.25 1.82
CA TYR A 216 16.86 -3.83 3.16
C TYR A 216 16.75 -2.31 3.37
N HIS A 217 17.58 -1.49 2.71
CA HIS A 217 17.43 -0.03 2.85
C HIS A 217 16.08 0.48 2.29
N SER A 218 15.58 -0.12 1.21
CA SER A 218 14.31 0.27 0.60
C SER A 218 13.16 -0.43 1.31
N THR A 219 13.23 -1.76 1.48
CA THR A 219 12.19 -2.54 2.17
C THR A 219 12.03 -2.14 3.63
N GLY A 220 13.07 -1.61 4.28
CA GLY A 220 13.06 -1.14 5.65
C GLY A 220 12.68 0.34 5.84
N GLY A 221 12.44 1.07 4.75
CA GLY A 221 12.11 2.50 4.79
C GLY A 221 13.25 3.38 5.30
N VAL A 222 14.50 3.04 4.97
CA VAL A 222 15.69 3.75 5.46
C VAL A 222 15.93 5.04 4.68
N SER A 223 16.17 6.12 5.43
CA SER A 223 16.40 7.46 4.88
C SER A 223 17.80 7.65 4.28
N GLY A 224 17.96 8.71 3.49
CA GLY A 224 19.21 9.09 2.83
C GLY A 224 19.21 8.76 1.34
N THR A 225 20.39 8.83 0.72
CA THR A 225 20.62 8.36 -0.65
C THR A 225 20.64 6.83 -0.65
N GLY A 226 20.18 6.17 -1.73
CA GLY A 226 20.16 4.70 -1.88
C GLY A 226 21.53 4.02 -1.68
N ASN A 227 21.66 2.73 -2.00
CA ASN A 227 22.88 1.94 -1.76
C ASN A 227 23.21 1.69 -0.27
N GLY A 228 22.22 1.75 0.61
CA GLY A 228 22.41 1.39 2.01
C GLY A 228 22.58 -0.12 2.15
N SER A 229 23.79 -0.59 2.50
CA SER A 229 24.05 -2.01 2.72
C SER A 229 23.69 -2.39 4.15
N TYR A 230 22.44 -2.85 4.34
CA TYR A 230 21.93 -3.29 5.64
C TYR A 230 21.65 -4.79 5.65
N CYS A 231 21.90 -5.43 6.80
CA CYS A 231 21.73 -6.87 6.97
C CYS A 231 21.11 -7.23 8.32
N ASN A 232 20.95 -8.52 8.55
CA ASN A 232 20.58 -9.10 9.83
C ASN A 232 21.69 -8.89 10.88
N PRO A 233 21.36 -8.93 12.18
CA PRO A 233 22.35 -8.82 13.24
C PRO A 233 23.40 -9.93 13.13
N GLY A 234 24.68 -9.55 13.24
CA GLY A 234 25.79 -10.50 13.18
C GLY A 234 26.37 -10.72 11.79
N ASP A 235 25.78 -10.15 10.73
CA ASP A 235 26.40 -10.12 9.41
C ASP A 235 27.44 -8.99 9.32
N TRP A 236 28.71 -9.37 9.13
CA TRP A 236 29.85 -8.44 9.12
C TRP A 236 30.20 -7.95 7.72
N PHE A 237 29.52 -8.44 6.68
CA PHE A 237 29.78 -8.04 5.29
C PHE A 237 29.01 -6.78 4.87
N CYS A 238 28.24 -6.18 5.79
CA CYS A 238 27.34 -5.07 5.51
C CYS A 238 27.72 -3.81 6.29
N GLY A 239 27.29 -2.65 5.77
CA GLY A 239 27.55 -1.34 6.38
C GLY A 239 26.81 -1.12 7.71
N GLY A 240 25.75 -1.89 7.96
CA GLY A 240 25.05 -1.91 9.24
C GLY A 240 23.93 -2.94 9.31
N THR A 241 23.21 -2.97 10.43
CA THR A 241 22.03 -3.79 10.66
C THR A 241 20.76 -2.98 10.44
N LEU A 242 19.78 -3.54 9.73
CA LEU A 242 18.44 -2.94 9.61
C LEU A 242 17.69 -3.10 10.94
N THR A 243 17.76 -2.15 11.85
CA THR A 243 17.08 -2.25 13.16
C THR A 243 15.55 -2.35 12.99
N THR A 244 14.88 -3.18 13.79
CA THR A 244 13.40 -3.26 13.80
C THR A 244 12.79 -2.05 14.52
N GLY A 245 11.47 -1.84 14.37
CA GLY A 245 10.78 -0.68 14.94
C GLY A 245 11.15 0.63 14.23
N THR A 246 11.13 1.73 14.97
CA THR A 246 11.40 3.10 14.49
C THR A 246 12.84 3.56 14.72
N ALA A 247 13.65 2.76 15.43
CA ALA A 247 15.02 3.10 15.73
C ALA A 247 15.87 3.21 14.45
N ALA A 248 16.92 4.02 14.51
CA ALA A 248 17.91 4.09 13.45
C ALA A 248 18.58 2.72 13.22
N CYS A 249 19.07 2.50 12.00
CA CYS A 249 19.96 1.39 11.68
C CYS A 249 21.24 1.47 12.53
N SER A 250 22.00 0.38 12.64
CA SER A 250 23.18 0.35 13.53
C SER A 250 24.30 1.31 13.12
N ASP A 251 24.28 1.81 11.87
CA ASP A 251 25.18 2.85 11.35
C ASP A 251 24.71 4.28 11.68
N GLY A 252 23.59 4.42 12.41
CA GLY A 252 22.98 5.68 12.79
C GLY A 252 22.00 6.25 11.77
N ARG A 253 21.78 5.60 10.61
CA ARG A 253 20.81 6.10 9.62
C ARG A 253 19.37 5.92 10.09
N ALA A 254 18.64 7.02 10.13
CA ALA A 254 17.23 7.03 10.47
C ALA A 254 16.37 6.38 9.39
N LYS A 255 15.14 6.02 9.77
CA LYS A 255 14.06 5.69 8.83
C LYS A 255 13.38 6.97 8.36
N TRP A 256 12.66 6.91 7.25
CA TRP A 256 11.75 8.00 6.92
C TRP A 256 10.71 8.18 8.03
N SER A 257 10.22 9.41 8.17
CA SER A 257 9.16 9.73 9.11
C SER A 257 7.96 8.81 8.88
N TYR A 258 7.36 8.35 9.98
CA TYR A 258 6.23 7.41 9.97
C TYR A 258 6.53 6.05 9.33
N HIS A 259 7.79 5.63 9.22
CA HIS A 259 8.16 4.28 8.82
C HIS A 259 8.71 3.50 10.01
N SER A 260 8.26 2.26 10.15
CA SER A 260 8.68 1.32 11.19
C SER A 260 8.87 -0.06 10.59
N VAL A 261 9.96 -0.74 10.90
CA VAL A 261 10.14 -2.14 10.48
C VAL A 261 9.39 -3.02 11.46
N ALA A 262 8.22 -3.49 11.05
CA ALA A 262 7.37 -4.37 11.84
C ALA A 262 7.94 -5.80 11.87
N TRP A 263 8.62 -6.21 10.80
CA TRP A 263 9.22 -7.53 10.68
C TRP A 263 10.43 -7.51 9.75
N ARG A 264 11.45 -8.27 10.11
CA ARG A 264 12.66 -8.51 9.32
C ARG A 264 12.93 -10.01 9.31
N ASP A 265 13.28 -10.56 8.15
CA ASP A 265 13.58 -11.97 8.00
C ASP A 265 15.00 -12.31 8.49
N ASP A 266 15.12 -12.62 9.78
CA ASP A 266 16.39 -13.03 10.38
C ASP A 266 16.86 -14.42 9.92
N SER A 267 16.00 -15.17 9.23
CA SER A 267 16.25 -16.56 8.81
C SER A 267 16.57 -16.72 7.33
N GLU A 268 16.48 -15.64 6.54
CA GLU A 268 16.74 -15.63 5.09
C GLU A 268 15.91 -16.71 4.35
N SER A 269 14.67 -16.91 4.80
CA SER A 269 13.79 -17.99 4.34
C SER A 269 12.61 -17.52 3.49
N VAL A 270 12.34 -16.21 3.48
CA VAL A 270 11.20 -15.58 2.83
C VAL A 270 11.67 -14.78 1.62
N ASN A 271 11.10 -15.07 0.45
CA ASN A 271 11.40 -14.39 -0.81
C ASN A 271 10.37 -13.30 -1.14
N HIS A 272 10.63 -12.56 -2.22
CA HIS A 272 9.78 -11.49 -2.70
C HIS A 272 8.39 -11.96 -3.16
N TYR A 273 8.28 -13.16 -3.73
CA TYR A 273 7.16 -13.47 -4.62
C TYR A 273 5.88 -13.94 -3.91
N ALA A 274 4.75 -13.33 -4.28
CA ALA A 274 3.41 -13.75 -3.87
C ALA A 274 2.99 -15.13 -4.44
N ASN A 275 3.62 -15.58 -5.53
CA ASN A 275 3.38 -16.88 -6.19
C ASN A 275 1.90 -17.17 -6.53
N GLY A 276 1.06 -16.15 -6.69
CA GLY A 276 -0.38 -16.31 -6.92
C GLY A 276 -1.09 -17.11 -5.82
N ASN A 277 -0.51 -17.19 -4.61
CA ASN A 277 -1.08 -17.92 -3.49
C ASN A 277 -0.68 -17.32 -2.14
N TRP A 278 -0.57 -16.00 -2.07
CA TRP A 278 -0.20 -15.26 -0.86
C TRP A 278 1.11 -15.77 -0.23
N GLY A 279 2.05 -16.18 -1.07
CA GLY A 279 3.34 -16.73 -0.68
C GLY A 279 4.37 -15.66 -0.34
N GLY A 280 5.58 -16.12 0.02
CA GLY A 280 6.71 -15.23 0.32
C GLY A 280 6.37 -14.19 1.39
N ILE A 281 6.93 -12.99 1.21
CA ILE A 281 6.74 -11.86 2.13
C ILE A 281 5.29 -11.36 2.20
N VAL A 282 4.52 -11.53 1.12
CA VAL A 282 3.08 -11.21 1.08
C VAL A 282 2.31 -12.05 2.11
N GLY A 283 2.71 -13.30 2.34
CA GLY A 283 2.12 -14.15 3.37
C GLY A 283 2.21 -13.55 4.77
N LYS A 284 3.35 -12.94 5.12
CA LYS A 284 3.57 -12.28 6.42
C LYS A 284 2.70 -11.04 6.58
N VAL A 285 2.59 -10.21 5.55
CA VAL A 285 1.69 -9.05 5.58
C VAL A 285 0.23 -9.50 5.63
N ARG A 286 -0.16 -10.57 4.93
CA ARG A 286 -1.53 -11.12 5.01
C ARG A 286 -1.88 -11.58 6.42
N GLU A 287 -0.98 -12.30 7.08
CA GLU A 287 -1.15 -12.71 8.48
C GLU A 287 -1.36 -11.49 9.39
N TYR A 288 -0.56 -10.44 9.19
CA TYR A 288 -0.70 -9.17 9.91
C TYR A 288 -2.05 -8.50 9.63
N MET A 289 -2.47 -8.41 8.36
CA MET A 289 -3.76 -7.82 7.97
C MET A 289 -4.95 -8.57 8.58
N VAL A 290 -4.93 -9.90 8.58
CA VAL A 290 -5.99 -10.71 9.21
C VAL A 290 -6.06 -10.46 10.72
N THR A 291 -4.91 -10.26 11.35
CA THR A 291 -4.83 -10.08 12.81
C THR A 291 -5.27 -8.68 13.25
N TYR A 292 -4.93 -7.63 12.48
CA TYR A 292 -5.02 -6.24 12.93
C TYR A 292 -5.96 -5.34 12.11
N ALA A 293 -6.51 -5.80 10.99
CA ALA A 293 -7.42 -5.02 10.15
C ALA A 293 -8.87 -5.51 10.25
N TYR A 294 -9.61 -4.95 11.20
CA TYR A 294 -11.03 -5.21 11.49
C TYR A 294 -11.87 -3.92 11.49
#